data_AF-X1Q0B9-F1
#
_entry.id   AF-X1Q0B9-F1
#
_cell.length_a   1.000
_cell.length_b   1.000
_cell.length_c   1.000
_cell.angle_alpha   90.00
_cell.angle_beta   90.00
_cell.angle_gamma   90.00
#
_symmetry.space_group_name_H-M   'P 1'
#
loop_
_entity.id
_entity.type
_entity.pdbx_description
1 polymer ?
#
loop_
_entity_poly.entity_id
_entity_poly.type
_entity_poly.pdbx_seq_one_letter_code
_entity_poly.pdbx_strand_id
1 'polypeptide(L)'
;MLSVEKVLTFEISENEEIPSIIEQLIIEELPQNSFTQIVIKNEKENQLADLEDIAQAFQIEMVPEVIQKLDVKDFNLLIYPQEEGRKEVFIIKIKEEENLPEALKIWETKITQEGLFISNNKISTISSSFKTFVFKEDKFSIRYLTISKNDSGVCYTLFENYLILSSSFKSMQKAVRELRV
;
A
#
# COMPACT_ATOMS: atom_id res chain seq x y z
N MET A 1 -5.17 6.30 -15.29
CA MET A 1 -3.71 6.16 -15.05
C MET A 1 -3.29 7.27 -14.11
N LEU A 2 -2.61 6.96 -13.00
CA LEU A 2 -2.21 7.96 -12.01
C LEU A 2 -1.01 8.78 -12.51
N SER A 3 -1.04 10.10 -12.32
CA SER A 3 0.04 11.00 -12.73
C SER A 3 1.22 10.90 -11.76
N VAL A 4 2.37 10.41 -12.24
CA VAL A 4 3.61 10.34 -11.47
C VAL A 4 4.59 11.39 -11.97
N GLU A 5 5.27 12.10 -11.06
CA GLU A 5 6.23 13.15 -11.44
C GLU A 5 7.63 12.59 -11.64
N LYS A 6 7.99 11.58 -10.86
CA LYS A 6 9.31 10.94 -10.87
C LYS A 6 9.13 9.42 -10.80
N VAL A 7 9.94 8.70 -11.57
CA VAL A 7 10.09 7.24 -11.44
C VAL A 7 11.52 6.99 -10.95
N LEU A 8 11.65 6.25 -9.85
CA LEU A 8 12.91 5.79 -9.32
C LEU A 8 13.02 4.29 -9.55
N THR A 9 14.15 3.86 -10.11
CA THR A 9 14.45 2.44 -10.35
C THR A 9 15.62 2.03 -9.48
N PHE A 10 15.43 0.94 -8.74
CA PHE A 10 16.45 0.33 -7.91
C PHE A 10 16.74 -1.08 -8.40
N GLU A 11 18.01 -1.46 -8.37
CA GLU A 11 18.48 -2.80 -8.75
C GLU A 11 18.85 -3.55 -7.47
N ILE A 12 18.37 -4.79 -7.37
CA ILE A 12 18.64 -5.70 -6.25
C ILE A 12 19.15 -7.04 -6.77
N SER A 13 19.98 -7.70 -5.97
CA SER A 13 20.40 -9.08 -6.18
C SER A 13 19.50 -10.07 -5.42
N GLU A 14 18.82 -9.65 -4.37
CA GLU A 14 17.91 -10.46 -3.56
C GLU A 14 16.81 -9.63 -2.89
N ASN A 15 15.65 -10.24 -2.62
CA ASN A 15 14.47 -9.54 -2.11
C ASN A 15 14.68 -8.96 -0.71
N GLU A 16 15.63 -9.51 0.05
CA GLU A 16 16.04 -9.04 1.37
C GLU A 16 16.65 -7.63 1.35
N GLU A 17 17.00 -7.10 0.17
CA GLU A 17 17.52 -5.73 0.00
C GLU A 17 16.40 -4.67 -0.11
N ILE A 18 15.16 -5.09 -0.41
CA ILE A 18 14.01 -4.18 -0.61
C ILE A 18 13.76 -3.27 0.61
N PRO A 19 13.81 -3.74 1.87
CA PRO A 19 13.62 -2.87 3.02
C PRO A 19 14.61 -1.70 3.07
N SER A 20 15.88 -1.95 2.75
CA SER A 20 16.92 -0.91 2.74
C SER A 20 16.68 0.15 1.65
N ILE A 21 16.09 -0.22 0.51
CA ILE A 21 15.68 0.75 -0.52
C ILE A 21 14.61 1.70 0.03
N ILE A 22 13.59 1.16 0.71
CA ILE A 22 12.52 1.98 1.29
C ILE A 22 13.07 2.88 2.40
N GLU A 23 14.00 2.40 3.23
CA GLU A 23 14.67 3.23 4.24
C GLU A 23 15.44 4.42 3.62
N GLN A 24 16.10 4.22 2.48
CA GLN A 24 16.78 5.30 1.76
C GLN A 24 15.79 6.35 1.23
N LEU A 25 14.65 5.89 0.69
CA LEU A 25 13.59 6.77 0.20
C LEU A 25 12.98 7.64 1.30
N ILE A 26 13.00 7.18 2.56
CA ILE A 26 12.55 7.99 3.71
C ILE A 26 13.43 9.23 3.91
N ILE A 27 14.69 9.21 3.48
CA ILE A 27 15.66 10.31 3.69
C ILE A 27 15.83 11.16 2.43
N GLU A 28 15.59 10.59 1.24
CA GLU A 28 15.75 11.29 -0.04
C GLU A 28 14.80 12.49 -0.18
N GLU A 29 15.29 13.56 -0.82
CA GLU A 29 14.43 14.67 -1.25
C GLU A 29 13.57 14.24 -2.44
N LEU A 30 12.27 14.12 -2.20
CA LEU A 30 11.27 13.77 -3.20
C LEU A 30 10.41 15.00 -3.55
N PRO A 31 9.87 15.07 -4.79
CA PRO A 31 8.98 16.16 -5.18
C PRO A 31 7.78 16.25 -4.24
N GLN A 32 7.49 17.46 -3.75
CA GLN A 32 6.43 17.66 -2.78
C GLN A 32 5.05 17.60 -3.43
N ASN A 33 4.07 17.04 -2.73
CA ASN A 33 2.66 17.02 -3.15
C ASN A 33 2.39 16.27 -4.49
N SER A 34 3.32 15.39 -4.89
CA SER A 34 3.18 14.49 -6.02
C SER A 34 3.67 13.09 -5.70
N PHE A 35 3.31 12.12 -6.54
CA PHE A 35 3.75 10.74 -6.39
C PHE A 35 5.09 10.50 -7.09
N THR A 36 5.98 9.82 -6.37
CA THR A 36 7.16 9.18 -6.96
C THR A 36 6.88 7.68 -7.06
N GLN A 37 6.97 7.12 -8.27
CA GLN A 37 6.85 5.68 -8.47
C GLN A 37 8.17 4.99 -8.19
N ILE A 38 8.11 3.89 -7.46
CA ILE A 38 9.24 3.03 -7.15
C ILE A 38 9.13 1.76 -8.00
N VAL A 39 10.20 1.48 -8.74
CA VAL A 39 10.34 0.27 -9.53
C VAL A 39 11.58 -0.45 -9.02
N ILE A 40 11.43 -1.73 -8.68
CA ILE A 40 12.54 -2.55 -8.19
C ILE A 40 12.79 -3.66 -9.21
N LYS A 41 14.04 -3.84 -9.61
CA LYS A 41 14.45 -4.85 -10.58
C LYS A 41 15.40 -5.84 -9.91
N ASN A 42 15.03 -7.11 -9.96
CA ASN A 42 15.92 -8.19 -9.56
C ASN A 42 16.88 -8.53 -10.71
N GLU A 43 18.17 -8.31 -10.51
CA GLU A 43 19.21 -8.52 -11.53
C GLU A 43 19.46 -10.00 -11.83
N LYS A 44 19.35 -10.87 -10.82
CA LYS A 44 19.57 -12.32 -11.00
C LYS A 44 18.48 -12.96 -11.85
N GLU A 45 17.24 -12.53 -11.63
CA GLU A 45 16.06 -13.07 -12.33
C GLU A 45 15.72 -12.28 -13.60
N ASN A 46 16.33 -11.10 -13.76
CA ASN A 46 16.05 -10.13 -14.82
C ASN A 46 14.55 -9.81 -14.94
N GLN A 47 13.90 -9.64 -13.80
CA GLN A 47 12.46 -9.36 -13.67
C GLN A 47 12.23 -8.19 -12.70
N LEU A 48 11.08 -7.53 -12.84
CA LEU A 48 10.65 -6.54 -11.85
C LEU A 48 10.09 -7.27 -10.63
N ALA A 49 10.37 -6.75 -9.44
CA ALA A 49 9.78 -7.24 -8.22
C ALA A 49 8.27 -7.05 -8.27
N ASP A 50 7.53 -8.10 -7.94
CA ASP A 50 6.08 -8.10 -7.91
C ASP A 50 5.52 -7.88 -6.49
N LEU A 51 4.20 -7.85 -6.33
CA LEU A 51 3.58 -7.62 -5.02
C LEU A 51 3.97 -8.70 -3.99
N GLU A 52 4.18 -9.94 -4.40
CA GLU A 52 4.57 -11.04 -3.51
C GLU A 52 6.01 -10.84 -3.02
N ASP A 53 6.92 -10.42 -3.91
CA ASP A 53 8.29 -10.07 -3.55
C ASP A 53 8.33 -8.97 -2.48
N ILE A 54 7.55 -7.90 -2.67
CA ILE A 54 7.46 -6.80 -1.69
C ILE A 54 6.86 -7.30 -0.37
N ALA A 55 5.76 -8.05 -0.43
CA ALA A 55 5.10 -8.55 0.78
C ALA A 55 6.01 -9.49 1.57
N GLN A 56 6.76 -10.36 0.89
CA GLN A 56 7.73 -11.26 1.51
C GLN A 56 8.88 -10.48 2.15
N ALA A 57 9.46 -9.51 1.44
CA ALA A 57 10.58 -8.71 1.94
C ALA A 57 10.23 -7.94 3.23
N PHE A 58 9.03 -7.38 3.30
CA PHE A 58 8.52 -6.71 4.49
C PHE A 58 7.85 -7.64 5.50
N GLN A 59 7.78 -8.95 5.21
CA GLN A 59 7.07 -9.93 6.03
C GLN A 59 5.65 -9.46 6.37
N ILE A 60 4.94 -8.91 5.38
CA ILE A 60 3.58 -8.41 5.52
C ILE A 60 2.65 -9.60 5.48
N GLU A 61 1.95 -9.83 6.59
CA GLU A 61 0.91 -10.84 6.65
C GLU A 61 -0.39 -10.37 5.98
N MET A 62 -0.47 -10.54 4.66
CA MET A 62 -1.75 -10.50 3.94
C MET A 62 -2.43 -11.86 4.01
N VAL A 63 -3.76 -11.87 4.12
CA VAL A 63 -4.53 -13.12 4.08
C VAL A 63 -4.48 -13.69 2.64
N PRO A 64 -4.22 -14.99 2.45
CA PRO A 64 -4.12 -15.60 1.13
C PRO A 64 -5.32 -15.33 0.22
N GLU A 65 -6.52 -15.25 0.79
CA GLU A 65 -7.76 -14.97 0.10
C GLU A 65 -7.78 -13.59 -0.56
N VAL A 66 -7.05 -12.61 -0.03
CA VAL A 66 -6.92 -11.29 -0.66
C VAL A 66 -5.90 -11.35 -1.81
N ILE A 67 -4.71 -11.92 -1.58
CA ILE A 67 -3.65 -12.02 -2.61
C ILE A 67 -4.16 -12.76 -3.86
N GLN A 68 -4.91 -13.85 -3.66
CA GLN A 68 -5.45 -14.63 -4.76
C GLN A 68 -6.43 -13.87 -5.66
N LYS A 69 -6.97 -12.72 -5.22
CA LYS A 69 -7.89 -11.87 -5.99
C LYS A 69 -7.19 -10.71 -6.70
N LEU A 70 -5.89 -10.55 -6.49
CA LEU A 70 -5.08 -9.47 -7.04
C LEU A 70 -4.19 -9.96 -8.19
N ASP A 71 -3.96 -9.06 -9.14
CA ASP A 71 -2.91 -9.22 -10.14
C ASP A 71 -1.58 -8.77 -9.51
N VAL A 72 -0.80 -9.73 -9.04
CA VAL A 72 0.45 -9.48 -8.30
C VAL A 72 1.49 -8.76 -9.16
N LYS A 73 1.38 -8.84 -10.49
CA LYS A 73 2.31 -8.22 -11.45
C LYS A 73 1.86 -6.83 -11.91
N ASP A 74 0.56 -6.55 -11.92
CA ASP A 74 -0.01 -5.26 -12.31
C ASP A 74 -0.30 -4.41 -11.06
N PHE A 75 0.78 -3.86 -10.49
CA PHE A 75 0.70 -2.97 -9.34
C PHE A 75 1.65 -1.77 -9.49
N ASN A 76 1.36 -0.70 -8.76
CA ASN A 76 2.25 0.44 -8.58
C ASN A 76 2.57 0.60 -7.10
N LEU A 77 3.87 0.68 -6.77
CA LEU A 77 4.37 1.17 -5.49
C LEU A 77 4.73 2.65 -5.64
N LEU A 78 4.10 3.50 -4.85
CA LEU A 78 4.28 4.93 -4.88
C LEU A 78 4.68 5.45 -3.50
N ILE A 79 5.50 6.49 -3.48
CA ILE A 79 5.79 7.30 -2.29
C ILE A 79 5.18 8.68 -2.48
N TYR A 80 4.44 9.12 -1.46
CA TYR A 80 3.85 10.44 -1.38
C TYR A 80 4.44 11.24 -0.21
N PRO A 81 5.22 12.30 -0.48
CA PRO A 81 5.68 13.22 0.56
C PRO A 81 4.55 14.10 1.08
N GLN A 82 4.38 14.11 2.40
CA GLN A 82 3.46 14.99 3.13
C GLN A 82 4.11 15.51 4.43
N GLU A 83 3.44 16.44 5.10
CA GLU A 83 3.92 17.07 6.35
C GLU A 83 4.28 16.03 7.43
N GLU A 84 3.51 14.94 7.50
CA GLU A 84 3.67 13.85 8.47
C GLU A 84 4.72 12.81 8.04
N GLY A 85 5.44 13.07 6.95
CA GLY A 85 6.48 12.21 6.40
C GLY A 85 6.16 11.68 5.01
N ARG A 86 6.95 10.72 4.55
CA ARG A 86 6.79 10.06 3.25
C ARG A 86 5.94 8.81 3.47
N LYS A 87 4.85 8.69 2.71
CA LYS A 87 3.86 7.62 2.90
C LYS A 87 3.77 6.77 1.65
N GLU A 88 3.81 5.47 1.85
CA GLU A 88 3.65 4.47 0.82
C GLU A 88 2.18 4.35 0.39
N VAL A 89 1.99 4.12 -0.91
CA VAL A 89 0.71 3.81 -1.53
C VAL A 89 0.93 2.67 -2.51
N PHE A 90 0.12 1.63 -2.38
CA PHE A 90 0.03 0.56 -3.35
C PHE A 90 -1.26 0.70 -4.14
N ILE A 91 -1.17 0.62 -5.46
CA ILE A 91 -2.33 0.57 -6.36
C ILE A 91 -2.22 -0.75 -7.10
N ILE A 92 -3.10 -1.69 -6.75
CA ILE A 92 -3.01 -3.08 -7.19
C ILE A 92 -4.25 -3.40 -8.00
N LYS A 93 -4.08 -3.94 -9.20
CA LYS A 93 -5.21 -4.33 -10.04
C LYS A 93 -5.91 -5.55 -9.46
N ILE A 94 -7.23 -5.51 -9.45
CA ILE A 94 -8.08 -6.63 -9.08
C ILE A 94 -8.26 -7.50 -10.32
N LYS A 95 -7.93 -8.79 -10.21
CA LYS A 95 -8.21 -9.77 -11.27
C LYS A 95 -9.53 -10.49 -11.07
N GLU A 96 -10.03 -10.56 -9.83
CA GLU A 96 -11.29 -11.19 -9.49
C GLU A 96 -11.97 -10.44 -8.33
N GLU A 97 -13.12 -9.83 -8.60
CA GLU A 97 -13.86 -9.04 -7.60
C GLU A 97 -14.72 -9.89 -6.67
N GLU A 98 -15.08 -11.10 -7.10
CA GLU A 98 -15.99 -11.97 -6.36
C GLU A 98 -15.42 -12.33 -4.98
N ASN A 99 -16.20 -12.06 -3.93
CA ASN A 99 -15.88 -12.30 -2.52
C ASN A 99 -14.65 -11.51 -1.99
N LEU A 100 -14.10 -10.55 -2.75
CA LEU A 100 -12.99 -9.71 -2.29
C LEU A 100 -13.37 -8.83 -1.08
N PRO A 101 -14.57 -8.19 -1.02
CA PRO A 101 -14.98 -7.43 0.16
C PRO A 101 -15.05 -8.28 1.44
N GLU A 102 -15.47 -9.54 1.34
CA GLU A 102 -15.51 -10.51 2.42
C GLU A 102 -14.11 -10.90 2.87
N ALA A 103 -13.20 -11.18 1.92
CA ALA A 103 -11.81 -11.48 2.20
C ALA A 103 -11.11 -10.31 2.94
N LEU A 104 -11.39 -9.06 2.53
CA LEU A 104 -10.88 -7.87 3.22
C LEU A 104 -11.43 -7.74 4.65
N LYS A 105 -12.70 -8.08 4.91
CA LYS A 105 -13.24 -8.10 6.28
C LYS A 105 -12.59 -9.17 7.17
N ILE A 106 -12.23 -10.31 6.59
CA ILE A 106 -11.46 -11.35 7.30
C ILE A 106 -10.08 -10.79 7.66
N TRP A 107 -9.42 -10.10 6.73
CA TRP A 107 -8.15 -9.42 6.98
C TRP A 107 -8.25 -8.35 8.09
N GLU A 108 -9.29 -7.51 8.06
CA GLU A 108 -9.55 -6.55 9.12
C GLU A 108 -9.69 -7.23 10.48
N THR A 109 -10.45 -8.32 10.53
CA THR A 109 -10.66 -9.11 11.76
C THR A 109 -9.33 -9.64 12.29
N LYS A 110 -8.50 -10.23 11.42
CA LYS A 110 -7.16 -10.71 11.78
C LYS A 110 -6.30 -9.59 12.37
N ILE A 111 -6.21 -8.44 11.69
CA ILE A 111 -5.43 -7.28 12.18
C ILE A 111 -5.94 -6.82 13.55
N THR A 112 -7.26 -6.76 13.76
CA THR A 112 -7.82 -6.29 15.04
C THR A 112 -7.61 -7.26 16.20
N GLN A 113 -7.58 -8.58 15.94
CA GLN A 113 -7.41 -9.60 16.97
C GLN A 113 -5.94 -9.90 17.27
N GLU A 114 -5.15 -10.08 16.22
CA GLU A 114 -3.76 -10.55 16.30
C GLU A 114 -2.77 -9.38 16.31
N GLY A 115 -3.14 -8.26 15.70
CA GLY A 115 -2.28 -7.11 15.43
C GLY A 115 -1.81 -7.06 13.97
N LEU A 116 -1.27 -5.91 13.57
CA LEU A 116 -0.54 -5.78 12.31
C LEU A 116 0.92 -6.17 12.54
N PHE A 117 1.49 -7.00 11.68
CA PHE A 117 2.89 -7.39 11.74
C PHE A 117 3.62 -6.90 10.49
N ILE A 118 4.75 -6.24 10.71
CA ILE A 118 5.69 -5.81 9.66
C ILE A 118 7.09 -6.17 10.13
N SER A 119 7.84 -6.90 9.32
CA SER A 119 9.18 -7.39 9.65
C SER A 119 9.22 -8.10 11.01
N ASN A 120 8.24 -8.96 11.27
CA ASN A 120 8.01 -9.66 12.55
C ASN A 120 7.76 -8.78 13.79
N ASN A 121 7.60 -7.46 13.61
CA ASN A 121 7.27 -6.54 14.69
C ASN A 121 5.77 -6.29 14.74
N LYS A 122 5.17 -6.55 15.91
CA LYS A 122 3.77 -6.21 16.16
C LYS A 122 3.60 -4.70 16.29
N ILE A 123 2.79 -4.11 15.43
CA ILE A 123 2.45 -2.70 15.44
C ILE A 123 1.22 -2.49 16.34
N SER A 124 1.39 -1.70 17.40
CA SER A 124 0.29 -1.33 18.30
C SER A 124 -0.69 -0.39 17.62
N THR A 125 -1.99 -0.67 17.75
CA THR A 125 -3.06 0.17 17.20
C THR A 125 -3.68 1.05 18.28
N ILE A 126 -4.12 2.26 17.93
CA ILE A 126 -4.87 3.14 18.85
C ILE A 126 -6.37 2.83 18.78
N SER A 127 -6.85 2.41 17.61
CA SER A 127 -8.25 2.02 17.40
C SER A 127 -8.43 0.51 17.60
N SER A 128 -9.56 0.11 18.17
CA SER A 128 -9.95 -1.29 18.34
C SER A 128 -10.64 -1.90 17.12
N SER A 129 -10.97 -1.09 16.11
CA SER A 129 -11.66 -1.54 14.90
C SER A 129 -11.42 -0.63 13.71
N PHE A 130 -11.61 -1.19 12.50
CA PHE A 130 -11.62 -0.46 11.25
C PHE A 130 -12.88 0.41 11.14
N LYS A 131 -12.69 1.66 10.73
CA LYS A 131 -13.75 2.63 10.48
C LYS A 131 -13.93 2.84 8.98
N THR A 132 -15.11 3.30 8.58
CA THR A 132 -15.38 3.74 7.20
C THR A 132 -15.52 5.25 7.17
N PHE A 133 -14.83 5.90 6.24
CA PHE A 133 -15.12 7.27 5.84
C PHE A 133 -15.69 7.27 4.42
N VAL A 134 -16.80 7.98 4.20
CA VAL A 134 -17.49 8.00 2.91
C VAL A 134 -17.35 9.38 2.27
N PHE A 135 -16.80 9.43 1.06
CA PHE A 135 -16.73 10.62 0.22
C PHE A 135 -17.93 10.64 -0.71
N LYS A 136 -18.98 11.40 -0.33
CA LYS A 136 -20.24 11.44 -1.07
C LYS A 136 -20.09 12.07 -2.47
N GLU A 137 -19.27 13.10 -2.58
CA GLU A 137 -19.05 13.83 -3.84
C GLU A 137 -18.31 12.96 -4.87
N ASP A 138 -17.29 12.25 -4.40
CA ASP A 138 -16.40 11.42 -5.23
C ASP A 138 -16.84 9.94 -5.30
N LYS A 139 -17.95 9.57 -4.64
CA LYS A 139 -18.57 8.23 -4.61
C LYS A 139 -17.64 7.07 -4.24
N PHE A 140 -16.69 7.29 -3.32
CA PHE A 140 -15.85 6.21 -2.78
C PHE A 140 -15.86 6.19 -1.25
N SER A 141 -15.38 5.10 -0.68
CA SER A 141 -15.23 4.96 0.78
C SER A 141 -13.87 4.42 1.15
N ILE A 142 -13.24 5.00 2.17
CA ILE A 142 -11.97 4.52 2.72
C ILE A 142 -12.26 3.73 3.99
N ARG A 143 -11.72 2.52 4.06
CA ARG A 143 -11.62 1.73 5.29
C ARG A 143 -10.29 2.04 5.96
N TYR A 144 -10.28 2.32 7.25
CA TYR A 144 -9.06 2.70 7.95
C TYR A 144 -8.98 2.24 9.40
N LEU A 145 -7.78 1.88 9.84
CA LEU A 145 -7.43 1.58 11.22
C LEU A 145 -6.30 2.50 11.68
N THR A 146 -6.55 3.32 12.70
CA THR A 146 -5.55 4.27 13.20
C THR A 146 -4.50 3.58 14.07
N ILE A 147 -3.23 3.70 13.66
CA ILE A 147 -2.04 3.20 14.39
C ILE A 147 -1.43 4.32 15.23
N SER A 148 -1.32 5.54 14.70
CA SER A 148 -0.72 6.68 15.39
C SER A 148 -1.52 7.96 15.18
N LYS A 149 -1.23 9.00 15.97
CA LYS A 149 -1.81 10.34 15.79
C LYS A 149 -1.18 11.12 14.61
N ASN A 150 -0.10 10.62 14.01
CA ASN A 150 0.67 11.28 12.95
C ASN A 150 0.33 10.72 11.55
N ASP A 151 -0.97 10.53 11.30
CA ASP A 151 -1.49 9.95 10.05
C ASP A 151 -0.79 8.65 9.65
N SER A 152 -0.58 7.76 10.63
CA SER A 152 -0.17 6.37 10.38
C SER A 152 -1.33 5.46 10.71
N GLY A 153 -1.67 4.58 9.78
CA GLY A 153 -2.74 3.61 9.91
C GLY A 153 -2.65 2.54 8.83
N VAL A 154 -3.61 1.62 8.82
CA VAL A 154 -3.86 0.77 7.67
C VAL A 154 -5.07 1.36 6.96
N CYS A 155 -4.88 1.89 5.76
CA CYS A 155 -5.96 2.46 4.95
C CYS A 155 -6.12 1.64 3.67
N TYR A 156 -7.35 1.38 3.27
CA TYR A 156 -7.63 0.78 1.98
C TYR A 156 -8.95 1.26 1.36
N THR A 157 -9.05 1.14 0.04
CA THR A 157 -10.30 1.31 -0.69
C THR A 157 -10.35 0.39 -1.91
N LEU A 158 -11.55 -0.03 -2.28
CA LEU A 158 -11.84 -0.61 -3.58
C LEU A 158 -12.35 0.52 -4.45
N PHE A 159 -11.63 0.82 -5.53
CA PHE A 159 -11.99 1.90 -6.45
C PHE A 159 -11.84 1.41 -7.88
N GLU A 160 -12.97 1.33 -8.59
CA GLU A 160 -13.06 0.72 -9.91
C GLU A 160 -12.49 -0.71 -9.84
N ASN A 161 -11.56 -1.08 -10.72
CA ASN A 161 -10.89 -2.38 -10.75
C ASN A 161 -9.58 -2.42 -9.94
N TYR A 162 -9.40 -1.55 -8.95
CA TYR A 162 -8.19 -1.47 -8.13
C TYR A 162 -8.46 -1.60 -6.63
N LEU A 163 -7.59 -2.35 -5.95
CA LEU A 163 -7.39 -2.24 -4.52
C LEU A 163 -6.26 -1.23 -4.29
N ILE A 164 -6.56 -0.17 -3.54
CA ILE A 164 -5.56 0.80 -3.12
C ILE A 164 -5.29 0.58 -1.64
N LEU A 165 -4.02 0.47 -1.26
CA LEU A 165 -3.55 0.35 0.13
C LEU A 165 -2.62 1.51 0.45
N SER A 166 -2.65 2.01 1.69
CA SER A 166 -1.69 3.02 2.16
C SER A 166 -1.55 3.03 3.67
N SER A 167 -0.40 3.48 4.15
CA SER A 167 -0.17 3.78 5.57
C SER A 167 -0.80 5.08 6.06
N SER A 168 -1.37 5.89 5.17
CA SER A 168 -1.90 7.22 5.50
C SER A 168 -3.24 7.47 4.84
N PHE A 169 -4.13 8.14 5.57
CA PHE A 169 -5.46 8.49 5.05
C PHE A 169 -5.36 9.59 3.97
N LYS A 170 -4.43 10.54 4.17
CA LYS A 170 -4.20 11.67 3.26
C LYS A 170 -3.62 11.21 1.91
N SER A 171 -2.62 10.35 1.93
CA SER A 171 -2.03 9.76 0.72
C SER A 171 -3.02 8.85 -0.03
N MET A 172 -3.83 8.05 0.69
CA MET A 172 -4.96 7.31 0.11
C MET A 172 -5.93 8.22 -0.64
N GLN A 173 -6.39 9.30 0.02
CA GLN A 173 -7.32 10.25 -0.60
C GLN A 173 -6.73 10.90 -1.85
N LYS A 174 -5.45 11.27 -1.80
CA LYS A 174 -4.73 11.83 -2.96
C LYS A 174 -4.66 10.82 -4.11
N ALA A 175 -4.34 9.56 -3.81
CA ALA A 175 -4.24 8.50 -4.81
C ALA A 175 -5.56 8.27 -5.54
N VAL A 176 -6.67 8.12 -4.81
CA VAL A 176 -8.00 7.94 -5.41
C VAL A 176 -8.37 9.11 -6.32
N ARG A 177 -8.10 10.35 -5.89
CA ARG A 177 -8.44 11.56 -6.67
C ARG A 177 -7.60 11.72 -7.95
N GLU A 178 -6.36 11.24 -7.94
CA GLU A 178 -5.45 11.31 -9.10
C GLU A 178 -5.51 10.10 -10.00
N LEU A 179 -6.05 8.98 -9.50
CA LEU A 179 -6.41 7.82 -10.30
C LEU A 179 -7.62 8.17 -11.16
N ARG A 180 -7.41 9.02 -12.16
CA ARG A 180 -8.37 9.33 -13.21
C ARG A 180 -8.58 8.08 -14.06
N VAL A 181 -9.82 7.64 -14.17
CA VAL A 181 -10.32 6.78 -15.24
C VAL A 181 -10.85 7.66 -16.36
#